data_AF-A0A6N2CMT6-F1
#
_entry.id   AF-A0A6N2CMT6-F1
#
_cell.length_a   1.000
_cell.length_b   1.000
_cell.length_c   1.000
_cell.angle_alpha   90.00
_cell.angle_beta   90.00
_cell.angle_gamma   90.00
#
_symmetry.space_group_name_H-M   'P 1'
#
loop_
_entity.id
_entity.type
_entity.pdbx_description
1 polymer ?
#
loop_
_entity_poly.entity_id
_entity_poly.type
_entity_poly.pdbx_seq_one_letter_code
_entity_poly.pdbx_strand_id
1 'polypeptide(L)'
;MKFAAWMLPLSMIFLTIIAVLINAVMTDEAISFTAIGDANLGGGFLEATKTRYADWPITFGLLVLLQGPLALGAFAAGLAAAKTDFFSENSAGFNLIQQHLPLLIIIALPSNILYAAVVSGIVPETYEILSLLGFVLIAIGAPALSLIYLYLFIRLSRVIKMPHLLVLAGQNSLSSYVAQGVLAGFVFGAYGLGLFHALGHAALIPISLTIALIAMVLVGIYAKIFGRGPLEPILRKISGR
;
A
#
# COMPACT_ATOMS: atom_id res chain seq x y z
N MET A 1 -7.40 -20.66 -4.87
CA MET A 1 -8.20 -19.63 -5.57
C MET A 1 -9.50 -19.28 -4.84
N LYS A 2 -10.38 -20.25 -4.50
CA LYS A 2 -11.66 -19.97 -3.81
C LYS A 2 -11.51 -19.10 -2.55
N PHE A 3 -10.54 -19.41 -1.69
CA PHE A 3 -10.26 -18.61 -0.48
C PHE A 3 -9.94 -17.14 -0.79
N ALA A 4 -9.00 -16.87 -1.70
CA ALA A 4 -8.63 -15.51 -2.08
C ALA A 4 -9.80 -14.74 -2.73
N ALA A 5 -10.63 -15.43 -3.52
CA ALA A 5 -11.81 -14.82 -4.14
C ALA A 5 -12.84 -14.35 -3.11
N TRP A 6 -13.02 -15.08 -1.99
CA TRP A 6 -13.93 -14.69 -0.90
C TRP A 6 -13.47 -13.47 -0.12
N MET A 7 -12.20 -13.07 -0.23
CA MET A 7 -11.70 -11.87 0.44
C MET A 7 -12.23 -10.57 -0.19
N LEU A 8 -12.60 -10.60 -1.48
CA LEU A 8 -13.21 -9.46 -2.16
C LEU A 8 -14.58 -9.08 -1.58
N PRO A 9 -15.60 -9.98 -1.57
CA PRO A 9 -16.89 -9.64 -0.98
C PRO A 9 -16.79 -9.35 0.53
N LEU A 10 -15.89 -10.04 1.26
CA LEU A 10 -15.64 -9.73 2.67
C LEU A 10 -15.11 -8.30 2.86
N SER A 11 -14.19 -7.85 2.00
CA SER A 11 -13.71 -6.48 2.02
C SER A 11 -14.79 -5.48 1.67
N MET A 12 -15.66 -5.78 0.70
CA MET A 12 -16.78 -4.90 0.36
C MET A 12 -17.73 -4.72 1.55
N ILE A 13 -18.01 -5.80 2.29
CA ILE A 13 -18.81 -5.75 3.52
C ILE A 13 -18.11 -4.87 4.56
N PHE A 14 -16.82 -5.06 4.81
CA PHE A 14 -16.08 -4.27 5.79
C PHE A 14 -16.02 -2.78 5.40
N LEU A 15 -15.77 -2.47 4.13
CA LEU A 15 -15.78 -1.11 3.61
C LEU A 15 -17.17 -0.47 3.71
N THR A 16 -18.24 -1.23 3.48
CA THR A 16 -19.61 -0.74 3.63
C THR A 16 -19.92 -0.44 5.09
N ILE A 17 -19.56 -1.34 6.00
CA ILE A 17 -19.73 -1.13 7.45
C ILE A 17 -18.95 0.11 7.89
N ILE A 18 -17.69 0.26 7.47
CA ILE A 18 -16.86 1.43 7.78
C ILE A 18 -17.50 2.70 7.22
N ALA A 19 -17.95 2.71 5.97
CA ALA A 19 -18.59 3.88 5.36
C ALA A 19 -19.85 4.29 6.12
N VAL A 20 -20.68 3.32 6.52
CA VAL A 20 -21.89 3.58 7.33
C VAL A 20 -21.55 4.08 8.72
N LEU A 21 -20.55 3.49 9.39
CA LEU A 21 -20.10 3.93 10.72
C LEU A 21 -19.50 5.33 10.68
N ILE A 22 -18.66 5.63 9.68
CA ILE A 22 -18.11 6.98 9.48
C ILE A 22 -19.26 7.95 9.24
N ASN A 23 -20.21 7.64 8.36
CA ASN A 23 -21.35 8.51 8.11
C ASN A 23 -22.17 8.77 9.39
N ALA A 24 -22.47 7.72 10.16
CA ALA A 24 -23.21 7.83 11.42
C ALA A 24 -22.49 8.72 12.45
N VAL A 25 -21.16 8.62 12.52
CA VAL A 25 -20.32 9.47 13.39
C VAL A 25 -20.24 10.91 12.87
N MET A 26 -20.14 11.11 11.55
CA MET A 26 -20.06 12.44 10.93
C MET A 26 -21.37 13.23 11.04
N THR A 27 -22.51 12.54 11.06
CA THR A 27 -23.84 13.14 11.27
C THR A 27 -24.15 13.44 12.73
N ASP A 28 -23.32 12.95 13.66
CA ASP A 28 -23.47 13.26 15.09
C ASP A 28 -22.74 14.58 15.39
N GLU A 29 -23.50 15.67 15.58
CA GLU A 29 -22.95 17.00 15.93
C GLU A 29 -22.13 16.98 17.23
N ALA A 30 -22.30 15.97 18.09
CA ALA A 30 -21.51 15.81 19.31
C ALA A 30 -20.09 15.28 19.06
N ILE A 31 -19.81 14.71 17.88
CA ILE A 31 -18.50 14.13 17.53
C ILE A 31 -17.88 14.99 16.42
N SER A 32 -17.30 16.13 16.80
CA SER A 32 -16.55 16.93 15.84
C SER A 32 -15.23 16.24 15.50
N PHE A 33 -15.15 15.68 14.28
CA PHE A 33 -13.91 15.10 13.76
C PHE A 33 -12.84 16.17 13.44
N THR A 34 -13.16 17.46 13.63
CA THR A 34 -12.19 18.57 13.70
C THR A 34 -11.14 18.37 14.80
N ALA A 35 -11.33 17.41 15.72
CA ALA A 35 -10.33 16.96 16.67
C ALA A 35 -9.30 15.96 16.10
N ILE A 36 -9.48 15.45 14.86
CA ILE A 36 -8.35 14.94 14.09
C ILE A 36 -7.61 16.16 13.58
N GLY A 37 -6.79 16.73 14.47
CA GLY A 37 -5.96 17.88 14.14
C GLY A 37 -5.17 17.62 12.86
N ASP A 38 -4.83 18.70 12.15
CA ASP A 38 -3.93 18.69 11.00
C ASP A 38 -2.90 17.60 11.18
N ALA A 39 -2.81 16.66 10.23
CA ALA A 39 -2.08 15.41 10.36
C ALA A 39 -0.61 15.63 10.73
N ASN A 40 -0.29 15.98 11.97
CA ASN A 40 1.01 16.53 12.32
C ASN A 40 1.96 15.35 12.55
N LEU A 41 3.19 15.45 12.04
CA LEU A 41 4.22 14.46 12.36
C LEU A 41 4.75 14.61 13.80
N GLY A 42 4.14 15.49 14.61
CA GLY A 42 4.58 15.84 15.95
C GLY A 42 5.79 16.78 15.91
N GLY A 43 6.22 17.26 17.08
CA GLY A 43 7.51 17.94 17.22
C GLY A 43 8.71 17.01 17.05
N GLY A 44 9.72 17.12 17.92
CA GLY A 44 10.92 16.28 17.87
C GLY A 44 10.64 14.77 17.88
N PHE A 45 11.65 13.95 17.58
CA PHE A 45 11.50 12.49 17.40
C PHE A 45 10.72 11.78 18.51
N LEU A 46 10.97 12.14 19.78
CA LEU A 46 10.32 11.51 20.93
C LEU A 46 8.82 11.84 20.99
N GLU A 47 8.45 13.06 20.67
CA GLU A 47 7.06 13.51 20.65
C GLU A 47 6.29 12.80 19.52
N ALA A 48 6.86 12.81 18.32
CA ALA A 48 6.36 12.06 17.17
C ALA A 48 6.14 10.57 17.51
N THR A 49 7.12 9.95 18.18
CA THR A 49 7.03 8.54 18.58
C THR A 49 5.92 8.29 19.60
N LYS A 50 5.76 9.17 20.60
CA LYS A 50 4.69 9.06 21.60
C LYS A 50 3.30 9.16 20.97
N THR A 51 3.11 10.13 20.07
CA THR A 51 1.85 10.27 19.33
C THR A 51 1.55 9.01 18.52
N ARG A 52 2.52 8.50 17.76
CA ARG A 52 2.32 7.28 16.96
C ARG A 52 2.06 6.05 17.81
N TYR A 53 2.69 5.92 18.97
CA TYR A 53 2.43 4.83 19.89
C TYR A 53 0.98 4.85 20.42
N ALA A 54 0.45 6.04 20.73
CA ALA A 54 -0.93 6.22 21.16
C ALA A 54 -1.94 5.94 20.03
N ASP A 55 -1.65 6.40 18.81
CA ASP A 55 -2.54 6.24 17.65
C ASP A 55 -2.51 4.83 17.05
N TRP A 56 -1.42 4.08 17.28
CA TRP A 56 -1.17 2.81 16.60
C TRP A 56 -2.26 1.76 16.83
N PRO A 57 -2.78 1.49 18.05
CA PRO A 57 -3.80 0.46 18.25
C PRO A 57 -5.09 0.73 17.48
N ILE A 58 -5.58 1.98 17.50
CA ILE A 58 -6.80 2.38 16.79
C ILE A 58 -6.57 2.33 15.28
N THR A 59 -5.45 2.90 14.81
CA THR A 59 -5.09 2.89 13.39
C THR A 59 -4.92 1.46 12.88
N PHE A 60 -4.29 0.58 13.66
CA PHE A 60 -4.11 -0.82 13.31
C PHE A 60 -5.46 -1.55 13.19
N GLY A 61 -6.35 -1.38 14.17
CA GLY A 61 -7.70 -1.95 14.12
C GLY A 61 -8.48 -1.48 12.88
N LEU A 62 -8.45 -0.18 12.62
CA LEU A 62 -9.07 0.42 11.43
C LEU A 62 -8.48 -0.16 10.14
N LEU A 63 -7.15 -0.24 10.01
CA LEU A 63 -6.48 -0.76 8.80
C LEU A 63 -6.73 -2.25 8.57
N VAL A 64 -6.80 -3.04 9.65
CA VAL A 64 -7.15 -4.47 9.55
C VAL A 64 -8.58 -4.63 9.03
N LEU A 65 -9.53 -3.81 9.47
CA LEU A 65 -10.89 -3.84 8.94
C LEU A 65 -10.96 -3.25 7.52
N LEU A 66 -10.23 -2.18 7.23
CA LEU A 66 -10.27 -1.51 5.93
C LEU A 66 -9.61 -2.33 4.82
N GLN A 67 -8.47 -2.95 5.12
CA GLN A 67 -7.57 -3.54 4.12
C GLN A 67 -7.23 -5.01 4.40
N GLY A 68 -7.47 -5.51 5.62
CA GLY A 68 -7.04 -6.84 6.06
C GLY A 68 -7.53 -7.97 5.16
N PRO A 69 -8.84 -8.07 4.80
CA PRO A 69 -9.32 -9.08 3.88
C PRO A 69 -8.60 -9.02 2.52
N LEU A 70 -8.52 -7.84 1.88
CA LEU A 70 -7.83 -7.68 0.59
C LEU A 70 -6.36 -8.04 0.67
N ALA A 71 -5.66 -7.60 1.72
CA ALA A 71 -4.27 -7.93 1.95
C ALA A 71 -4.08 -9.45 2.08
N LEU A 72 -4.92 -10.12 2.87
CA LEU A 72 -4.89 -11.58 3.02
C LEU A 72 -5.20 -12.30 1.70
N GLY A 73 -6.16 -11.78 0.93
CA GLY A 73 -6.49 -12.27 -0.41
C GLY A 73 -5.32 -12.15 -1.38
N ALA A 74 -4.62 -11.01 -1.37
CA ALA A 74 -3.44 -10.76 -2.17
C ALA A 74 -2.28 -11.69 -1.79
N PHE A 75 -2.01 -11.87 -0.48
CA PHE A 75 -1.00 -12.83 -0.02
C PHE A 75 -1.32 -14.27 -0.44
N ALA A 76 -2.58 -14.70 -0.28
CA ALA A 76 -3.02 -16.02 -0.70
C ALA A 76 -2.94 -16.21 -2.23
N ALA A 77 -3.27 -15.18 -3.01
CA ALA A 77 -3.15 -15.18 -4.46
C ALA A 77 -1.67 -15.25 -4.89
N GLY A 78 -0.77 -14.50 -4.25
CA GLY A 78 0.67 -14.55 -4.49
C GLY A 78 1.25 -15.93 -4.17
N LEU A 79 0.87 -16.54 -3.04
CA LEU A 79 1.27 -17.90 -2.69
C LEU A 79 0.75 -18.94 -3.69
N ALA A 80 -0.48 -18.78 -4.18
CA ALA A 80 -1.02 -19.65 -5.21
C ALA A 80 -0.24 -19.50 -6.53
N ALA A 81 0.03 -18.26 -6.96
CA ALA A 81 0.81 -17.99 -8.16
C ALA A 81 2.22 -18.61 -8.10
N ALA A 82 2.88 -18.54 -6.94
CA ALA A 82 4.18 -19.18 -6.71
C ALA A 82 4.14 -20.71 -6.79
N LYS A 83 2.97 -21.33 -6.57
CA LYS A 83 2.78 -22.79 -6.61
C LYS A 83 2.30 -23.32 -7.97
N THR A 84 1.92 -22.45 -8.90
CA THR A 84 1.27 -22.83 -10.18
C THR A 84 2.04 -22.34 -11.41
N ASP A 85 3.37 -22.23 -11.31
CA ASP A 85 4.27 -21.76 -12.37
C ASP A 85 3.80 -20.46 -13.06
N PHE A 86 3.09 -19.60 -12.33
CA PHE A 86 2.44 -18.42 -12.90
C PHE A 86 3.44 -17.46 -13.56
N PHE A 87 4.66 -17.40 -13.03
CA PHE A 87 5.72 -16.51 -13.52
C PHE A 87 6.48 -17.06 -14.74
N SER A 88 6.27 -18.34 -15.10
CA SER A 88 6.89 -18.95 -16.28
C SER A 88 6.45 -18.28 -17.58
N GLU A 89 7.26 -18.45 -18.62
CA GLU A 89 6.89 -18.04 -19.97
C GLU A 89 5.66 -18.85 -20.43
N ASN A 90 4.64 -18.15 -20.96
CA ASN A 90 3.37 -18.74 -21.42
C ASN A 90 2.49 -19.41 -20.35
N SER A 91 2.62 -19.06 -19.07
CA SER A 91 1.70 -19.57 -18.06
C SER A 91 0.25 -19.22 -18.40
N ALA A 92 -0.68 -20.17 -18.19
CA ALA A 92 -2.09 -19.95 -18.47
C ALA A 92 -2.66 -18.75 -17.70
N GLY A 93 -2.23 -18.56 -16.45
CA GLY A 93 -2.64 -17.42 -15.63
C GLY A 93 -2.13 -16.07 -16.14
N PHE A 94 -0.87 -16.01 -16.59
CA PHE A 94 -0.32 -14.77 -17.17
C PHE A 94 -1.01 -14.41 -18.48
N ASN A 95 -1.23 -15.40 -19.35
CA ASN A 95 -1.95 -15.22 -20.61
C ASN A 95 -3.39 -14.75 -20.39
N LEU A 96 -4.06 -15.24 -19.34
CA LEU A 96 -5.40 -14.79 -18.96
C LEU A 96 -5.42 -13.31 -18.59
N ILE A 97 -4.45 -12.83 -17.80
CA ILE A 97 -4.35 -11.39 -17.50
C ILE A 97 -4.13 -10.58 -18.78
N GLN A 98 -3.25 -11.05 -19.67
CA GLN A 98 -2.98 -10.38 -20.94
C GLN A 98 -4.24 -10.28 -21.82
N GLN A 99 -5.03 -11.34 -21.90
CA GLN A 99 -6.29 -11.38 -22.66
C GLN A 99 -7.34 -10.43 -22.09
N HIS A 100 -7.43 -10.34 -20.76
CA HIS A 100 -8.39 -9.46 -20.08
C HIS A 100 -7.84 -8.06 -19.77
N LEU A 101 -6.64 -7.72 -20.22
CA LEU A 101 -6.01 -6.44 -19.93
C LEU A 101 -6.87 -5.23 -20.35
N PRO A 102 -7.54 -5.21 -21.52
CA PRO A 102 -8.43 -4.10 -21.88
C PRO A 102 -9.59 -3.94 -20.90
N LEU A 103 -10.20 -5.06 -20.47
CA LEU A 103 -11.28 -5.05 -19.49
C LEU A 103 -10.79 -4.57 -18.12
N LEU A 104 -9.61 -5.04 -17.69
CA LEU A 104 -8.98 -4.59 -16.45
C LEU A 104 -8.75 -3.08 -16.48
N ILE A 105 -8.28 -2.51 -17.59
CA ILE A 105 -8.07 -1.07 -17.74
C ILE A 105 -9.39 -0.30 -17.64
N ILE A 106 -10.43 -0.77 -18.35
CA ILE A 106 -11.76 -0.14 -18.36
C ILE A 106 -12.41 -0.16 -16.97
N ILE A 107 -12.14 -1.17 -16.14
CA ILE A 107 -12.66 -1.26 -14.78
C ILE A 107 -11.77 -0.48 -13.81
N ALA A 108 -10.45 -0.70 -13.86
CA ALA A 108 -9.50 -0.18 -12.89
C ALA A 108 -9.35 1.34 -12.97
N LEU A 109 -9.22 1.93 -14.16
CA LEU A 109 -8.96 3.36 -14.25
C LEU A 109 -10.15 4.19 -13.74
N PRO A 110 -11.40 4.00 -14.19
CA PRO A 110 -12.51 4.81 -13.72
C PRO A 110 -12.78 4.63 -12.22
N SER A 111 -12.69 3.41 -11.69
CA SER A 111 -12.91 3.15 -10.26
C SER A 111 -11.85 3.80 -9.38
N ASN A 112 -10.56 3.71 -9.73
CA ASN A 112 -9.49 4.34 -8.96
C ASN A 112 -9.49 5.87 -9.13
N ILE A 113 -9.81 6.39 -10.32
CA ILE A 113 -9.95 7.84 -10.53
C ILE A 113 -11.11 8.39 -9.70
N LEU A 114 -12.25 7.71 -9.69
CA LEU A 114 -13.38 8.11 -8.86
C LEU A 114 -13.02 8.11 -7.38
N TYR A 115 -12.40 7.03 -6.89
CA TYR A 115 -11.92 6.96 -5.51
C TYR A 115 -10.95 8.11 -5.17
N ALA A 116 -9.97 8.37 -6.05
CA ALA A 116 -9.03 9.47 -5.88
C ALA A 116 -9.73 10.83 -5.87
N ALA A 117 -10.73 11.05 -6.74
CA ALA A 117 -11.51 12.29 -6.79
C ALA A 117 -12.37 12.49 -5.53
N VAL A 118 -12.92 11.41 -4.96
CA VAL A 118 -13.65 11.45 -3.68
C VAL A 118 -12.71 11.78 -2.53
N VAL A 119 -11.59 11.05 -2.38
CA VAL A 119 -10.67 11.25 -1.25
C VAL A 119 -9.89 12.56 -1.33
N SER A 120 -9.67 13.11 -2.52
CA SER A 120 -9.04 14.43 -2.71
C SER A 120 -10.00 15.61 -2.56
N GLY A 121 -11.29 15.37 -2.35
CA GLY A 121 -12.31 16.42 -2.23
C GLY A 121 -12.68 17.09 -3.56
N ILE A 122 -12.26 16.54 -4.71
CA ILE A 122 -12.69 17.02 -6.03
C ILE A 122 -14.20 16.76 -6.24
N VAL A 123 -14.69 15.62 -5.76
CA VAL A 123 -16.12 15.32 -5.69
C VAL A 123 -16.69 15.96 -4.41
N PRO A 124 -17.64 16.91 -4.51
CA PRO A 124 -18.24 17.52 -3.33
C PRO A 124 -19.00 16.49 -2.49
N GLU A 125 -18.95 16.65 -1.16
CA GLU A 125 -19.61 15.74 -0.21
C GLU A 125 -21.13 15.66 -0.39
N THR A 126 -21.75 16.68 -1.01
CA THR A 126 -23.17 16.70 -1.36
C THR A 126 -23.59 15.57 -2.31
N TYR A 127 -22.66 14.95 -3.02
CA TYR A 127 -22.93 13.82 -3.89
C TYR A 127 -22.76 12.48 -3.16
N GLU A 128 -23.59 12.22 -2.14
CA GLU A 128 -23.49 11.05 -1.24
C GLU A 128 -23.35 9.71 -1.97
N ILE A 129 -24.16 9.48 -3.01
CA ILE A 129 -24.12 8.24 -3.81
C ILE A 129 -22.77 8.10 -4.53
N LEU A 130 -22.24 9.20 -5.07
CA LEU A 130 -20.98 9.18 -5.81
C LEU A 130 -19.79 8.95 -4.87
N SER A 131 -19.83 9.54 -3.67
CA SER A 131 -18.88 9.30 -2.59
C SER A 131 -18.89 7.83 -2.15
N LEU A 132 -20.07 7.27 -1.91
CA LEU A 132 -20.23 5.85 -1.56
C LEU A 132 -19.69 4.93 -2.66
N LEU A 133 -20.02 5.22 -3.93
CA LEU A 133 -19.52 4.47 -5.07
C LEU A 133 -17.98 4.52 -5.16
N GLY A 134 -17.35 5.66 -4.88
CA GLY A 134 -15.89 5.78 -4.83
C GLY A 134 -15.27 4.81 -3.81
N PHE A 135 -15.82 4.76 -2.60
CA PHE A 135 -15.32 3.87 -1.53
C PHE A 135 -15.62 2.39 -1.78
N VAL A 136 -16.75 2.05 -2.41
CA VAL A 136 -17.09 0.64 -2.67
C VAL A 136 -16.33 0.11 -3.88
N LEU A 137 -16.22 0.90 -4.95
CA LEU A 137 -15.58 0.47 -6.20
C LEU A 137 -14.07 0.27 -6.05
N ILE A 138 -13.41 0.91 -5.08
CA ILE A 138 -11.97 0.68 -4.83
C ILE A 138 -11.66 -0.78 -4.46
N ALA A 139 -12.60 -1.51 -3.86
CA ALA A 139 -12.44 -2.93 -3.53
C ALA A 139 -12.21 -3.80 -4.78
N ILE A 140 -12.71 -3.35 -5.94
CA ILE A 140 -12.51 -4.00 -7.24
C ILE A 140 -11.39 -3.29 -8.01
N GLY A 141 -11.40 -1.96 -7.98
CA GLY A 141 -10.45 -1.11 -8.68
C GLY A 141 -9.00 -1.35 -8.25
N ALA A 142 -8.73 -1.43 -6.96
CA ALA A 142 -7.36 -1.60 -6.46
C ALA A 142 -6.76 -2.96 -6.86
N PRO A 143 -7.45 -4.11 -6.70
CA PRO A 143 -6.96 -5.39 -7.23
C PRO A 143 -6.84 -5.42 -8.76
N ALA A 144 -7.78 -4.83 -9.49
CA ALA A 144 -7.72 -4.76 -10.96
C ALA A 144 -6.49 -3.96 -11.43
N LEU A 145 -6.24 -2.80 -10.81
CA LEU A 145 -5.06 -1.99 -11.09
C LEU A 145 -3.76 -2.73 -10.70
N SER A 146 -3.79 -3.46 -9.58
CA SER A 146 -2.66 -4.30 -9.14
C SER A 146 -2.33 -5.40 -10.15
N LEU A 147 -3.32 -6.01 -10.81
CA LEU A 147 -3.09 -7.00 -11.88
C LEU A 147 -2.45 -6.35 -13.12
N ILE A 148 -2.82 -5.11 -13.44
CA ILE A 148 -2.17 -4.34 -14.52
C ILE A 148 -0.70 -4.10 -14.16
N TYR A 149 -0.41 -3.63 -12.94
CA TYR A 149 0.97 -3.44 -12.46
C TYR A 149 1.76 -4.75 -12.47
N LEU A 150 1.17 -5.85 -12.00
CA LEU A 150 1.80 -7.17 -12.02
C LEU A 150 2.16 -7.60 -13.45
N TYR A 151 1.23 -7.45 -14.40
CA TYR A 151 1.48 -7.74 -15.81
C TYR A 151 2.64 -6.91 -16.36
N LEU A 152 2.64 -5.59 -16.12
CA LEU A 152 3.70 -4.69 -16.56
C LEU A 152 5.05 -5.05 -15.94
N PHE A 153 5.11 -5.34 -14.63
CA PHE A 153 6.36 -5.71 -13.96
C PHE A 153 6.91 -7.05 -14.42
N ILE A 154 6.07 -8.05 -14.70
CA ILE A 154 6.51 -9.32 -15.28
C ILE A 154 7.05 -9.12 -16.70
N ARG A 155 6.39 -8.28 -17.52
CA ARG A 155 6.89 -7.95 -18.85
C ARG A 155 8.23 -7.23 -18.78
N LEU A 156 8.35 -6.27 -17.86
CA LEU A 156 9.55 -5.48 -17.66
C LEU A 156 10.72 -6.34 -17.17
N SER A 157 10.49 -7.27 -16.24
CA SER A 157 11.53 -8.14 -15.70
C SER A 157 12.07 -9.14 -16.73
N ARG A 158 11.29 -9.47 -17.76
CA ARG A 158 11.75 -10.30 -18.89
C ARG A 158 12.66 -9.54 -19.86
N VAL A 159 12.52 -8.22 -19.94
CA VAL A 159 13.30 -7.37 -20.87
C VAL A 159 14.53 -6.75 -20.17
N ILE A 160 14.38 -6.34 -18.91
CA ILE A 160 15.40 -5.63 -18.16
C ILE A 160 16.09 -6.58 -17.18
N LYS A 161 17.41 -6.68 -17.30
CA LYS A 161 18.25 -7.33 -16.27
C LYS A 161 18.37 -6.39 -15.07
N MET A 162 17.73 -6.77 -13.96
CA MET A 162 17.81 -6.00 -12.73
C MET A 162 19.22 -6.07 -12.12
N PRO A 163 19.80 -4.94 -11.66
CA PRO A 163 21.04 -4.95 -10.91
C PRO A 163 20.96 -5.90 -9.71
N HIS A 164 22.01 -6.69 -9.50
CA HIS A 164 22.06 -7.67 -8.40
C HIS A 164 21.76 -7.04 -7.03
N LEU A 165 22.17 -5.79 -6.80
CA LEU A 165 21.84 -5.09 -5.56
C LEU A 165 20.33 -4.90 -5.33
N LEU A 166 19.57 -4.57 -6.38
CA LEU A 166 18.12 -4.42 -6.26
C LEU A 166 17.44 -5.77 -6.04
N VAL A 167 17.99 -6.85 -6.60
CA VAL A 167 17.54 -8.22 -6.32
C VAL A 167 17.78 -8.56 -4.85
N LEU A 168 18.97 -8.27 -4.31
CA LEU A 168 19.27 -8.46 -2.88
C LEU A 168 18.36 -7.63 -1.98
N ALA A 169 18.09 -6.37 -2.35
CA ALA A 169 17.16 -5.52 -1.61
C ALA A 169 15.74 -6.11 -1.59
N GLY A 170 15.26 -6.61 -2.73
CA GLY A 170 13.96 -7.29 -2.83
C GLY A 170 13.86 -8.57 -2.01
N GLN A 171 14.96 -9.34 -1.90
CA GLN A 171 15.04 -10.51 -1.01
C GLN A 171 15.07 -10.14 0.48
N ASN A 172 15.39 -8.89 0.81
CA ASN A 172 15.45 -8.33 2.16
C ASN A 172 14.42 -7.18 2.29
N SER A 173 13.15 -7.52 2.03
CA SER A 173 12.05 -6.57 1.92
C SER A 173 11.71 -5.89 3.25
N LEU A 174 11.87 -6.58 4.38
CA LEU A 174 11.63 -6.00 5.70
C LEU A 174 12.64 -4.88 5.99
N SER A 175 13.93 -5.16 5.80
CA SER A 175 14.97 -4.14 5.96
C SER A 175 14.78 -2.99 4.98
N SER A 176 14.43 -3.28 3.73
CA SER A 176 14.16 -2.24 2.73
C SER A 176 12.99 -1.34 3.13
N TYR A 177 11.88 -1.90 3.59
CA TYR A 177 10.71 -1.16 4.02
C TYR A 177 10.99 -0.30 5.26
N VAL A 178 11.69 -0.84 6.26
CA VAL A 178 12.05 -0.08 7.46
C VAL A 178 13.04 1.04 7.11
N ALA A 179 14.03 0.78 6.25
CA ALA A 179 14.95 1.81 5.78
C ALA A 179 14.21 2.93 5.03
N GLN A 180 13.22 2.60 4.19
CA GLN A 180 12.36 3.61 3.54
C GLN A 180 11.62 4.45 4.58
N GLY A 181 11.06 3.83 5.63
CA GLY A 181 10.40 4.55 6.72
C GLY A 181 11.34 5.47 7.50
N VAL A 182 12.55 5.02 7.81
CA VAL A 182 13.58 5.84 8.49
C VAL A 182 13.97 7.04 7.63
N LEU A 183 14.25 6.82 6.34
CA LEU A 183 14.61 7.90 5.42
C LEU A 183 13.44 8.87 5.20
N ALA A 184 12.21 8.39 5.01
CA ALA A 184 11.03 9.22 4.89
C ALA A 184 10.77 10.00 6.19
N GLY A 185 10.96 9.38 7.34
CA GLY A 185 10.87 10.02 8.65
C GLY A 185 11.89 11.15 8.80
N PHE A 186 13.14 10.95 8.35
CA PHE A 186 14.14 12.02 8.31
C PHE A 186 13.77 13.14 7.33
N VAL A 187 13.25 12.82 6.13
CA VAL A 187 12.92 13.83 5.12
C VAL A 187 11.70 14.67 5.51
N PHE A 188 10.65 14.06 6.04
CA PHE A 188 9.39 14.75 6.31
C PHE A 188 9.22 15.12 7.78
N GLY A 189 9.75 14.33 8.72
CA GLY A 189 9.60 14.58 10.15
C GLY A 189 10.24 15.90 10.58
N ALA A 190 9.62 16.54 11.57
CA ALA A 190 10.11 17.80 12.15
C ALA A 190 11.50 17.67 12.80
N TYR A 191 11.93 16.44 13.12
CA TYR A 191 13.26 16.14 13.65
C TYR A 191 14.36 16.00 12.59
N GLY A 192 14.04 16.05 11.30
CA GLY A 192 15.00 15.95 10.20
C GLY A 192 14.95 17.20 9.29
N LEU A 193 14.53 17.03 8.04
CA LEU A 193 14.42 18.15 7.08
C LEU A 193 13.08 18.91 7.19
N GLY A 194 12.08 18.36 7.87
CA GLY A 194 10.81 19.04 8.13
C GLY A 194 9.99 19.38 6.88
N LEU A 195 10.10 18.62 5.79
CA LEU A 195 9.42 18.91 4.51
C LEU A 195 7.93 18.52 4.48
N PHE A 196 7.36 18.18 5.63
CA PHE A 196 5.95 17.78 5.71
C PHE A 196 5.02 18.97 5.42
N HIS A 197 4.01 18.76 4.59
CA HIS A 197 3.14 19.81 4.01
C HIS A 197 3.85 20.92 3.20
N ALA A 198 5.17 20.87 3.03
CA ALA A 198 5.91 21.88 2.27
C ALA A 198 5.88 21.64 0.75
N LEU A 199 5.46 20.45 0.30
CA LEU A 199 5.55 20.00 -1.08
C LEU A 199 4.19 19.52 -1.61
N GLY A 200 3.86 19.90 -2.85
CA GLY A 200 2.68 19.37 -3.54
C GLY A 200 2.82 17.89 -3.93
N HIS A 201 1.70 17.22 -4.16
CA HIS A 201 1.67 15.77 -4.45
C HIS A 201 2.57 15.34 -5.62
N ALA A 202 2.69 16.15 -6.66
CA ALA A 202 3.54 15.85 -7.82
C ALA A 202 5.04 15.76 -7.45
N ALA A 203 5.51 16.61 -6.53
CA ALA A 203 6.90 16.61 -6.07
C ALA A 203 7.22 15.38 -5.20
N LEU A 204 6.21 14.78 -4.55
CA LEU A 204 6.40 13.58 -3.73
C LEU A 204 6.75 12.34 -4.56
N ILE A 205 6.38 12.30 -5.85
CA ILE A 205 6.68 11.16 -6.73
C ILE A 205 8.20 10.96 -6.91
N PRO A 206 8.99 11.93 -7.43
CA PRO A 206 10.43 11.75 -7.56
C PRO A 206 11.14 11.60 -6.20
N ILE A 207 10.64 12.25 -5.15
CA ILE A 207 11.22 12.13 -3.80
C ILE A 207 11.05 10.71 -3.25
N SER A 208 9.84 10.15 -3.34
CA SER A 208 9.57 8.77 -2.88
C SER A 208 10.38 7.74 -3.66
N LEU A 209 10.54 7.91 -4.98
CA LEU A 209 11.42 7.08 -5.80
C LEU A 209 12.87 7.17 -5.35
N THR A 210 13.36 8.39 -5.06
CA THR A 210 14.72 8.61 -4.58
C THR A 210 14.94 7.94 -3.22
N ILE A 211 14.02 8.12 -2.27
CA ILE A 211 14.07 7.46 -0.96
C ILE A 211 14.08 5.94 -1.12
N ALA A 212 13.20 5.39 -1.96
CA ALA A 212 13.11 3.97 -2.21
C ALA A 212 14.41 3.40 -2.80
N LEU A 213 14.99 4.09 -3.78
CA LEU A 213 16.25 3.66 -4.40
C LEU A 213 17.42 3.72 -3.43
N ILE A 214 17.55 4.80 -2.64
CA ILE A 214 18.60 4.91 -1.61
C ILE A 214 18.45 3.77 -0.59
N ALA A 215 17.25 3.54 -0.06
CA ALA A 215 17.00 2.46 0.88
C ALA A 215 17.37 1.08 0.31
N MET A 216 16.93 0.80 -0.92
CA MET A 216 17.22 -0.47 -1.58
C MET A 216 18.72 -0.64 -1.86
N VAL A 217 19.43 0.41 -2.27
CA VAL A 217 20.88 0.35 -2.47
C VAL A 217 21.60 0.09 -1.15
N LEU A 218 21.27 0.80 -0.08
CA LEU A 218 21.89 0.60 1.23
C LEU A 218 21.67 -0.83 1.76
N VAL A 219 20.42 -1.32 1.69
CA VAL A 219 20.08 -2.69 2.12
C VAL A 219 20.73 -3.72 1.21
N GLY A 220 20.77 -3.49 -0.10
CA GLY A 220 21.43 -4.37 -1.07
C GLY A 220 22.95 -4.46 -0.85
N ILE A 221 23.62 -3.34 -0.55
CA ILE A 221 25.05 -3.32 -0.17
C ILE A 221 25.24 -4.11 1.11
N TYR A 222 24.42 -3.85 2.14
CA TYR A 222 24.52 -4.53 3.42
C TYR A 222 24.35 -6.05 3.25
N ALA A 223 23.31 -6.48 2.53
CA ALA A 223 23.05 -7.89 2.25
C ALA A 223 24.16 -8.52 1.38
N LYS A 224 24.81 -7.75 0.49
CA LYS A 224 25.96 -8.25 -0.28
C LYS A 224 27.16 -8.55 0.61
N ILE A 225 27.38 -7.75 1.65
CA ILE A 225 28.54 -7.87 2.56
C ILE A 225 28.26 -8.92 3.65
N PHE A 226 27.08 -8.88 4.27
CA PHE A 226 26.72 -9.69 5.45
C PHE A 226 25.79 -10.87 5.12
N GLY A 227 25.44 -11.06 3.85
CA GLY A 227 24.56 -12.12 3.36
C GLY A 227 23.05 -11.84 3.48
N ARG A 228 22.65 -10.98 4.41
CA ARG A 228 21.24 -10.56 4.64
C ARG A 228 21.14 -9.13 5.13
N GLY A 229 19.97 -8.53 4.99
CA GLY A 229 19.66 -7.26 5.62
C GLY A 229 19.61 -7.38 7.16
N PRO A 230 19.70 -6.24 7.86
CA PRO A 230 19.83 -6.21 9.32
C PRO A 230 18.63 -6.78 10.07
N LEU A 231 17.42 -6.66 9.52
CA LEU A 231 16.18 -7.07 10.22
C LEU A 231 15.70 -8.48 9.86
N GLU A 232 16.19 -9.06 8.76
CA GLU A 232 15.81 -10.39 8.32
C GLU A 232 16.16 -11.50 9.34
N PRO A 233 17.30 -11.47 10.05
CA PRO A 233 17.58 -12.43 11.12
C PRO A 233 16.55 -12.39 12.26
N ILE A 234 16.08 -11.19 12.62
CA ILE A 234 15.07 -11.01 13.67
C ILE A 234 13.73 -11.59 13.21
N LEU A 235 13.31 -11.27 11.99
CA LEU A 235 12.09 -11.81 11.39
C LEU A 235 12.10 -13.34 11.36
N ARG A 236 13.23 -13.93 11.00
CA ARG A 236 13.42 -15.39 10.96
C ARG A 236 13.26 -16.05 12.32
N LYS A 237 13.87 -15.44 13.35
CA LYS A 237 13.75 -15.90 14.74
C LYS A 237 12.30 -15.88 15.23
N ILE A 238 11.51 -14.88 14.83
CA ILE A 238 10.10 -14.75 15.24
C ILE A 238 9.17 -15.66 14.42
N SER A 239 9.44 -15.81 13.11
CA SER A 239 8.59 -16.59 12.20
C SER A 239 8.88 -18.10 12.19
N GLY A 240 9.84 -18.56 13.00
CA GLY A 240 10.11 -19.99 13.21
C GLY A 240 10.97 -20.64 12.12
N ARG A 241 11.81 -19.87 11.40
CA ARG A 241 12.81 -20.39 10.44
C ARG A 241 14.08 -19.55 10.38
#